data_AF-A0A444XJW1-F1
#
_entry.id   AF-A0A444XJW1-F1
#
_cell.length_a   1.000
_cell.length_b   1.000
_cell.length_c   1.000
_cell.angle_alpha   90.00
_cell.angle_beta   90.00
_cell.angle_gamma   90.00
#
_symmetry.space_group_name_H-M   'P 1'
#
loop_
_entity.id
_entity.type
_entity.pdbx_description
1 polymer ?
#
loop_
_entity_poly.entity_id
_entity_poly.type
_entity_poly.pdbx_seq_one_letter_code
_entity_poly.pdbx_strand_id
1 'polypeptide(L)'
;MEGNVSSEPEPEVDYSVINIASDALDGSTIFHTVNDVVSLLLYMHLQIPSTVQDMSAEFDTLHSEYKELELAIGTTAKTSFRRQQVSKMRDIKMGIRRMDKFMNTLLKVQTAMKVMISQVPTMEKLVLALGASPLRPLHIYVLNFSHGAARTTDSDDFGRSKLAEGLSRKAIRALISKGAGSVNYPGPLKLFLLFKAPSSFNQPLHFLPKRDFRYHKQVNHDILHLWCYCFNVSGE
;
A
#
# COMPACT_ATOMS: atom_id res chain seq x y z
N MET A 1 -47.52 16.69 24.50
CA MET A 1 -46.94 15.87 23.42
C MET A 1 -45.56 16.44 23.13
N GLU A 2 -44.56 16.01 23.88
CA GLU A 2 -43.17 16.37 23.64
C GLU A 2 -42.53 15.23 22.86
N GLY A 3 -42.14 15.52 21.63
CA GLY A 3 -41.51 14.56 20.73
C GLY A 3 -40.06 14.36 21.13
N ASN A 4 -39.74 13.14 21.59
CA ASN A 4 -38.37 12.67 21.71
C ASN A 4 -37.72 12.63 20.32
N VAL A 5 -36.76 13.50 20.06
CA VAL A 5 -35.78 13.32 19.00
C VAL A 5 -34.86 12.18 19.46
N SER A 6 -35.13 11.00 18.92
CA SER A 6 -34.25 9.83 18.98
C SER A 6 -32.95 10.16 18.26
N SER A 7 -31.92 10.56 19.00
CA SER A 7 -30.54 10.53 18.53
C SER A 7 -30.14 9.06 18.40
N GLU A 8 -30.14 8.52 17.18
CA GLU A 8 -29.49 7.24 16.90
C GLU A 8 -28.03 7.34 17.39
N PRO A 9 -27.54 6.35 18.17
CA PRO A 9 -26.14 6.34 18.57
C PRO A 9 -25.28 6.20 17.31
N GLU A 10 -24.37 7.16 17.09
CA GLU A 10 -23.36 7.01 16.06
C GLU A 10 -22.56 5.73 16.35
N PRO A 11 -22.28 4.89 15.33
CA PRO A 11 -21.52 3.67 15.53
C PRO A 11 -20.16 4.02 16.14
N GLU A 12 -19.84 3.40 17.28
CA GLU A 12 -18.56 3.56 17.97
C GLU A 12 -17.44 3.19 16.99
N VAL A 13 -16.76 4.20 16.46
CA VAL A 13 -15.71 4.02 15.47
C VAL A 13 -14.50 3.45 16.19
N ASP A 14 -14.17 2.18 15.96
CA ASP A 14 -12.99 1.57 16.57
C ASP A 14 -11.70 2.14 15.94
N TYR A 15 -10.92 2.86 16.76
CA TYR A 15 -9.68 3.49 16.33
C TYR A 15 -8.48 3.03 17.16
N SER A 16 -7.34 2.90 16.48
CA SER A 16 -6.02 2.68 17.09
C SER A 16 -5.16 3.91 16.92
N VAL A 17 -4.53 4.34 18.01
CA VAL A 17 -3.65 5.52 18.05
C VAL A 17 -2.20 5.05 18.15
N ILE A 18 -1.36 5.53 17.22
CA ILE A 18 0.09 5.35 17.25
C ILE A 18 0.73 6.71 17.49
N ASN A 19 1.43 6.81 18.62
CA ASN A 19 2.19 7.99 18.99
C ASN A 19 3.63 7.89 18.47
N ILE A 20 4.09 8.99 17.86
CA ILE A 20 5.39 9.16 17.23
C ILE A 20 5.94 10.54 17.66
N ALA A 21 7.25 10.68 17.73
CA ALA A 21 7.90 11.97 17.98
C ALA A 21 7.57 12.99 16.87
N SER A 22 7.40 14.27 17.24
CA SER A 22 6.89 15.34 16.36
C SER A 22 7.70 15.58 15.08
N ASP A 23 9.00 15.37 15.17
CA ASP A 23 10.00 15.58 14.12
C ASP A 23 10.23 14.36 13.21
N ALA A 24 9.54 13.24 13.48
CA ALA A 24 9.83 11.94 12.87
C ALA A 24 8.88 11.53 11.73
N LEU A 25 7.78 12.27 11.49
CA LEU A 25 6.81 11.93 10.44
C LEU A 25 7.04 12.80 9.19
N ASP A 26 7.92 12.33 8.32
CA ASP A 26 8.20 12.91 7.02
C ASP A 26 7.55 12.11 5.86
N GLY A 27 7.64 12.65 4.65
CA GLY A 27 7.07 12.01 3.47
C GLY A 27 7.63 10.61 3.20
N SER A 28 8.92 10.38 3.47
CA SER A 28 9.56 9.07 3.34
C SER A 28 8.98 8.04 4.31
N THR A 29 8.84 8.42 5.59
CA THR A 29 8.27 7.58 6.63
C THR A 29 6.82 7.21 6.31
N ILE A 30 6.02 8.16 5.84
CA ILE A 30 4.64 7.90 5.37
C ILE A 30 4.65 6.93 4.20
N PHE A 31 5.46 7.18 3.17
CA PHE A 31 5.54 6.35 1.97
C PHE A 31 5.84 4.87 2.29
N HIS A 32 6.90 4.62 3.07
CA HIS A 32 7.30 3.26 3.43
C HIS A 32 6.28 2.59 4.34
N THR A 33 5.72 3.32 5.32
CA THR A 33 4.67 2.79 6.20
C THR A 33 3.45 2.34 5.41
N VAL A 34 2.99 3.16 4.47
CA VAL A 34 1.84 2.78 3.66
C VAL A 34 2.16 1.61 2.73
N ASN A 35 3.33 1.57 2.11
CA ASN A 35 3.71 0.42 1.28
C ASN A 35 3.73 -0.89 2.07
N ASP A 36 4.25 -0.87 3.30
CA ASP A 36 4.26 -2.03 4.17
C ASP A 36 2.82 -2.43 4.59
N VAL A 37 1.95 -1.45 4.89
CA VAL A 37 0.52 -1.70 5.18
C VAL A 37 -0.21 -2.27 3.96
N VAL A 38 -0.01 -1.71 2.77
CA VAL A 38 -0.60 -2.21 1.52
C VAL A 38 -0.14 -3.65 1.27
N SER A 39 1.15 -3.92 1.42
CA SER A 39 1.73 -5.27 1.26
C SER A 39 1.12 -6.26 2.24
N LEU A 40 0.95 -5.87 3.51
CA LEU A 40 0.25 -6.68 4.51
C LEU A 40 -1.17 -6.96 4.08
N LEU A 41 -1.94 -5.95 3.68
CA LEU A 41 -3.35 -6.14 3.32
C LEU A 41 -3.52 -7.02 2.09
N LEU A 42 -2.67 -6.87 1.08
CA LEU A 42 -2.66 -7.74 -0.10
C LEU A 42 -2.40 -9.20 0.30
N TYR A 43 -1.46 -9.43 1.21
CA TYR A 43 -1.13 -10.76 1.71
C TYR A 43 -2.25 -11.36 2.58
N MET A 44 -2.72 -10.61 3.57
CA MET A 44 -3.76 -11.05 4.52
C MET A 44 -5.09 -11.37 3.83
N HIS A 45 -5.42 -10.65 2.75
CA HIS A 45 -6.62 -10.89 1.95
C HIS A 45 -6.38 -11.80 0.74
N LEU A 46 -5.29 -12.56 0.74
CA LEU A 46 -4.96 -13.59 -0.26
C LEU A 46 -4.95 -13.08 -1.71
N GLN A 47 -4.61 -11.80 -1.92
CA GLN A 47 -4.47 -11.23 -3.26
C GLN A 47 -3.11 -11.53 -3.89
N ILE A 48 -2.12 -11.88 -3.06
CA ILE A 48 -0.76 -12.26 -3.48
C ILE A 48 -0.35 -13.57 -2.79
N PRO A 49 0.46 -14.41 -3.45
CA PRO A 49 0.84 -15.73 -2.93
C PRO A 49 1.91 -15.71 -1.82
N SER A 50 2.69 -14.63 -1.73
CA SER A 50 3.76 -14.44 -0.75
C SER A 50 3.97 -12.95 -0.48
N THR A 51 4.97 -12.60 0.33
CA THR A 51 5.25 -11.19 0.61
C THR A 51 5.75 -10.47 -0.65
N VAL A 52 5.51 -9.15 -0.74
CA VAL A 52 6.03 -8.32 -1.83
C VAL A 52 7.55 -8.40 -1.93
N GLN A 53 8.25 -8.54 -0.80
CA GLN A 53 9.70 -8.69 -0.76
C GLN A 53 10.15 -10.00 -1.42
N ASP A 54 9.53 -11.13 -1.06
CA ASP A 54 9.88 -12.44 -1.63
C ASP A 54 9.59 -12.48 -3.13
N MET A 55 8.44 -11.96 -3.56
CA MET A 55 8.11 -11.84 -4.97
C MET A 55 9.09 -10.93 -5.73
N SER A 56 9.53 -9.83 -5.12
CA SER A 56 10.51 -8.94 -5.76
C SER A 56 11.84 -9.66 -5.96
N ALA A 57 12.31 -10.38 -4.94
CA ALA A 57 13.53 -11.19 -5.02
C ALA A 57 13.43 -12.28 -6.09
N GLU A 58 12.30 -13.03 -6.13
CA GLU A 58 12.05 -14.03 -7.16
C GLU A 58 12.06 -13.41 -8.56
N PHE A 59 11.41 -12.25 -8.73
CA PHE A 59 11.38 -11.54 -10.01
C PHE A 59 12.78 -11.14 -10.49
N ASP A 60 13.61 -10.60 -9.59
CA ASP A 60 14.99 -10.21 -9.89
C ASP A 60 15.88 -11.40 -10.20
N THR A 61 15.70 -12.52 -9.49
CA THR A 61 16.37 -13.79 -9.77
C THR A 61 16.01 -14.30 -11.16
N LEU A 62 14.72 -14.34 -11.51
CA LEU A 62 14.27 -14.78 -12.84
C LEU A 62 14.86 -13.90 -13.97
N HIS A 63 14.91 -12.58 -13.76
CA HIS A 63 15.54 -11.67 -14.73
C HIS A 63 17.05 -11.89 -14.87
N SER A 64 17.74 -12.14 -13.76
CA SER A 64 19.18 -12.41 -13.75
C SER A 64 19.49 -13.74 -14.43
N GLU A 65 18.78 -14.81 -14.07
CA GLU A 65 18.91 -16.13 -14.71
C GLU A 65 18.62 -16.06 -16.21
N TYR A 66 17.60 -15.32 -16.62
CA TYR A 66 17.30 -15.12 -18.05
C TYR A 66 18.48 -14.49 -18.79
N LYS A 67 19.08 -13.43 -18.24
CA LYS A 67 20.23 -12.73 -18.84
C LYS A 67 21.46 -13.63 -18.91
N GLU A 68 21.74 -14.39 -17.85
CA GLU A 68 22.85 -15.35 -17.84
C GLU A 68 22.67 -16.44 -18.89
N LEU A 69 21.45 -16.97 -19.03
CA LEU A 69 21.14 -17.99 -20.01
C LEU A 69 21.21 -17.47 -21.45
N GLU A 70 20.81 -16.22 -21.68
CA GLU A 70 20.93 -15.53 -22.97
C GLU A 70 22.40 -15.40 -23.40
N LEU A 71 23.29 -15.03 -22.48
CA LEU A 71 24.74 -14.99 -22.72
C LEU A 71 25.31 -16.39 -22.99
N ALA A 72 24.90 -17.40 -22.22
CA ALA A 72 25.37 -18.77 -22.36
C ALA A 72 24.94 -19.43 -23.69
N ILE A 73 23.75 -19.12 -24.20
CA ILE A 73 23.30 -19.61 -25.52
C ILE A 73 24.19 -19.07 -26.65
N GLY A 74 24.66 -17.83 -26.53
CA GLY A 74 25.57 -17.21 -27.50
C GLY A 74 26.92 -17.93 -27.63
N THR A 75 27.37 -18.62 -26.57
CA THR A 75 28.67 -19.30 -26.49
C THR A 75 28.58 -20.82 -26.62
N THR A 76 27.39 -21.41 -26.59
CA THR A 76 27.20 -22.87 -26.56
C THR A 76 27.28 -23.50 -27.96
N ALA A 77 28.37 -24.23 -28.23
CA ALA A 77 28.62 -24.89 -29.52
C ALA A 77 27.78 -26.16 -29.78
N LYS A 78 27.38 -26.90 -28.74
CA LYS A 78 26.64 -28.17 -28.88
C LYS A 78 25.12 -27.95 -29.01
N THR A 79 24.53 -28.49 -30.07
CA THR A 79 23.11 -28.30 -30.42
C THR A 79 22.12 -28.88 -29.40
N SER A 80 22.43 -29.99 -28.74
CA SER A 80 21.57 -30.59 -27.70
C SER A 80 21.48 -29.74 -26.44
N PHE A 81 22.63 -29.25 -25.95
CA PHE A 81 22.71 -28.31 -24.82
C PHE A 81 21.97 -27.00 -25.13
N ARG A 82 22.11 -26.51 -26.37
CA ARG A 82 21.37 -25.34 -26.83
C ARG A 82 19.85 -25.53 -26.78
N ARG A 83 19.33 -26.70 -27.19
CA ARG A 83 17.88 -27.02 -27.09
C ARG A 83 17.39 -27.04 -25.65
N GLN A 84 18.16 -27.64 -24.74
CA GLN A 84 17.81 -27.67 -23.31
C GLN A 84 17.79 -26.27 -22.69
N GLN A 85 18.78 -25.44 -23.02
CA GLN A 85 18.82 -24.03 -22.59
C GLN A 85 17.62 -23.24 -23.14
N VAL A 86 17.27 -23.38 -24.43
CA VAL A 86 16.10 -22.71 -25.00
C VAL A 86 14.79 -23.11 -24.29
N SER A 87 14.64 -24.38 -23.90
CA SER A 87 13.47 -24.82 -23.12
C SER A 87 13.41 -24.12 -21.75
N LYS A 88 14.53 -24.11 -21.01
CA LYS A 88 14.62 -23.42 -19.71
C LYS A 88 14.34 -21.92 -19.85
N MET A 89 14.84 -21.29 -20.91
CA MET A 89 14.60 -19.88 -21.22
C MET A 89 13.10 -19.57 -21.38
N ARG A 90 12.36 -20.48 -22.03
CA ARG A 90 10.91 -20.37 -22.19
C ARG A 90 10.20 -20.43 -20.84
N ASP A 91 10.62 -21.33 -19.96
CA ASP A 91 10.03 -21.50 -18.63
C ASP A 91 10.27 -20.25 -17.76
N ILE A 92 11.50 -19.73 -17.73
CA ILE A 92 11.87 -18.49 -17.03
C ILE A 92 11.07 -17.31 -17.57
N LYS A 93 10.97 -17.17 -18.91
CA LYS A 93 10.19 -16.10 -19.55
C LYS A 93 8.71 -16.15 -19.18
N MET A 94 8.15 -17.36 -19.02
CA MET A 94 6.78 -17.51 -18.53
C MET A 94 6.64 -17.12 -17.06
N GLY A 95 7.63 -17.43 -16.21
CA GLY A 95 7.72 -16.95 -14.83
C GLY A 95 7.69 -15.43 -14.75
N ILE A 96 8.60 -14.75 -15.49
CA ILE A 96 8.66 -13.28 -15.57
C ILE A 96 7.29 -12.72 -15.96
N ARG A 97 6.67 -13.23 -17.05
CA ARG A 97 5.37 -12.75 -17.53
C ARG A 97 4.23 -12.89 -16.51
N ARG A 98 4.28 -13.90 -15.64
CA ARG A 98 3.27 -14.10 -14.59
C ARG A 98 3.33 -12.99 -13.54
N MET A 99 4.52 -12.52 -13.20
CA MET A 99 4.75 -11.52 -12.15
C MET A 99 4.79 -10.08 -12.69
N ASP A 100 5.18 -9.91 -13.96
CA ASP A 100 5.43 -8.63 -14.61
C ASP A 100 4.26 -7.64 -14.47
N LYS A 101 3.03 -8.09 -14.72
CA LYS A 101 1.85 -7.22 -14.59
C LYS A 101 1.68 -6.71 -13.17
N PHE A 102 1.87 -7.57 -12.17
CA PHE A 102 1.75 -7.21 -10.77
C PHE A 102 2.86 -6.24 -10.36
N MET A 103 4.12 -6.60 -10.62
CA MET A 103 5.30 -5.80 -10.27
C MET A 103 5.25 -4.40 -10.91
N ASN A 104 4.92 -4.33 -12.20
CA ASN A 104 4.76 -3.05 -12.89
C ASN A 104 3.59 -2.21 -12.36
N THR A 105 2.50 -2.86 -11.93
CA THR A 105 1.36 -2.14 -11.32
C THR A 105 1.75 -1.60 -9.95
N LEU A 106 2.45 -2.39 -9.14
CA LEU A 106 2.94 -1.98 -7.82
C LEU A 106 3.90 -0.79 -7.95
N LEU A 107 4.85 -0.84 -8.89
CA LEU A 107 5.77 0.28 -9.17
C LEU A 107 5.01 1.54 -9.56
N LYS A 108 3.98 1.44 -10.41
CA LYS A 108 3.14 2.60 -10.79
C LYS A 108 2.40 3.19 -9.59
N VAL A 109 1.88 2.35 -8.70
CA VAL A 109 1.23 2.78 -7.46
C VAL A 109 2.22 3.47 -6.52
N GLN A 110 3.42 2.91 -6.35
CA GLN A 110 4.49 3.52 -5.55
C GLN A 110 4.90 4.88 -6.12
N THR A 111 5.09 4.99 -7.43
CA THR A 111 5.41 6.27 -8.08
C THR A 111 4.28 7.29 -7.89
N ALA A 112 3.03 6.89 -8.12
CA ALA A 112 1.86 7.75 -7.89
C ALA A 112 1.80 8.25 -6.43
N MET A 113 2.09 7.38 -5.47
CA MET A 113 2.13 7.73 -4.07
C MET A 113 3.25 8.72 -3.75
N LYS A 114 4.48 8.51 -4.25
CA LYS A 114 5.58 9.46 -4.06
C LYS A 114 5.19 10.85 -4.56
N VAL A 115 4.60 10.91 -5.76
CA VAL A 115 4.12 12.16 -6.35
C VAL A 115 3.06 12.83 -5.47
N MET A 116 2.10 12.06 -4.95
CA MET A 116 1.06 12.58 -4.05
C MET A 116 1.65 13.16 -2.77
N ILE A 117 2.56 12.42 -2.11
CA ILE A 117 3.18 12.84 -0.85
C ILE A 117 4.05 14.09 -1.06
N SER A 118 4.82 14.15 -2.15
CA SER A 118 5.69 15.30 -2.44
C SER A 118 4.91 16.57 -2.80
N GLN A 119 3.77 16.43 -3.48
CA GLN A 119 2.99 17.58 -3.96
C GLN A 119 1.86 18.01 -3.03
N VAL A 120 1.43 17.13 -2.12
CA VAL A 120 0.43 17.43 -1.10
C VAL A 120 1.06 17.15 0.27
N PRO A 121 1.91 18.07 0.77
CA PRO A 121 2.49 17.93 2.11
C PRO A 121 1.43 17.93 3.22
N THR A 122 0.22 18.42 2.91
CA THR A 122 -0.94 18.43 3.81
C THR A 122 -1.77 17.14 3.74
N MET A 123 -1.17 16.03 3.30
CA MET A 123 -1.87 14.76 3.18
C MET A 123 -2.26 14.21 4.56
N GLU A 124 -3.50 14.46 4.97
CA GLU A 124 -4.04 14.05 6.27
C GLU A 124 -4.55 12.61 6.31
N LYS A 125 -4.99 12.09 5.16
CA LYS A 125 -5.85 10.90 5.13
C LYS A 125 -5.67 10.08 3.87
N LEU A 126 -5.46 8.79 4.09
CA LEU A 126 -5.50 7.75 3.07
C LEU A 126 -6.55 6.71 3.46
N VAL A 127 -7.40 6.35 2.51
CA VAL A 127 -8.38 5.28 2.65
C VAL A 127 -8.00 4.12 1.74
N LEU A 128 -7.87 2.95 2.34
CA LEU A 128 -7.64 1.67 1.67
C LEU A 128 -8.96 0.90 1.69
N ALA A 129 -9.65 0.88 0.55
CA ALA A 129 -10.94 0.24 0.40
C ALA A 129 -10.78 -1.11 -0.31
N LEU A 130 -11.23 -2.18 0.33
CA LEU A 130 -11.14 -3.54 -0.21
C LEU A 130 -12.53 -4.04 -0.59
N GLY A 131 -12.75 -4.40 -1.85
CA GLY A 131 -14.05 -4.92 -2.28
C GLY A 131 -14.21 -5.00 -3.79
N ALA A 132 -15.45 -5.15 -4.25
CA ALA A 132 -15.76 -5.18 -5.69
C ALA A 132 -15.63 -3.79 -6.35
N SER A 133 -15.88 -2.72 -5.57
CA SER A 133 -15.86 -1.33 -5.99
C SER A 133 -15.54 -0.44 -4.79
N PRO A 134 -14.91 0.73 -4.99
CA PRO A 134 -14.69 1.67 -3.89
C PRO A 134 -16.01 2.17 -3.27
N LEU A 135 -17.14 2.14 -3.99
CA LEU A 135 -18.46 2.52 -3.46
C LEU A 135 -19.09 1.41 -2.60
N ARG A 136 -18.68 0.16 -2.79
CA ARG A 136 -19.17 -1.01 -2.06
C ARG A 136 -17.98 -1.81 -1.52
N PRO A 137 -17.20 -1.21 -0.60
CA PRO A 137 -16.12 -1.92 0.05
C PRO A 137 -16.70 -2.95 1.01
N LEU A 138 -15.94 -4.02 1.21
CA LEU A 138 -16.16 -5.02 2.25
C LEU A 138 -15.32 -4.70 3.49
N HIS A 139 -14.10 -4.19 3.30
CA HIS A 139 -13.25 -3.71 4.38
C HIS A 139 -12.74 -2.30 4.06
N ILE A 140 -12.62 -1.48 5.09
CA ILE A 140 -12.03 -0.14 4.98
C ILE A 140 -10.95 0.01 6.04
N TYR A 141 -9.75 0.36 5.59
CA TYR A 141 -8.67 0.77 6.47
C TYR A 141 -8.38 2.25 6.23
N VAL A 142 -8.42 3.03 7.29
CA VAL A 142 -8.19 4.47 7.23
C VAL A 142 -6.88 4.78 7.94
N LEU A 143 -5.93 5.35 7.22
CA LEU A 143 -4.69 5.87 7.78
C LEU A 143 -4.80 7.39 7.86
N ASN A 144 -4.76 7.93 9.07
CA ASN A 144 -4.73 9.37 9.32
C ASN A 144 -3.33 9.76 9.78
N PHE A 145 -2.82 10.86 9.23
CA PHE A 145 -1.51 11.41 9.54
C PHE A 145 -1.69 12.80 10.11
N SER A 146 -1.17 13.05 11.31
CA SER A 146 -1.02 14.41 11.81
C SER A 146 0.11 15.10 11.07
N HIS A 147 0.02 16.40 10.87
CA HIS A 147 1.11 17.16 10.27
C HIS A 147 2.27 17.27 11.27
N GLY A 148 3.43 16.68 10.95
CA GLY A 148 4.70 17.04 11.59
C GLY A 148 5.22 18.37 11.02
N ALA A 149 6.21 18.98 11.66
CA ALA A 149 6.85 20.19 11.14
C ALA A 149 7.35 19.93 9.70
N ALA A 150 6.81 20.66 8.73
CA ALA A 150 7.07 20.45 7.32
C ALA A 150 8.57 20.59 7.02
N ARG A 151 9.27 19.47 6.96
CA ARG A 151 10.59 19.41 6.34
C ARG A 151 10.33 19.24 4.85
N THR A 152 10.77 20.20 4.06
CA THR A 152 10.91 20.06 2.63
C THR A 152 11.86 18.89 2.39
N THR A 153 11.33 17.69 2.17
CA THR A 153 12.12 16.58 1.67
C THR A 153 12.56 16.98 0.26
N ASP A 154 13.86 17.08 0.03
CA ASP A 154 14.40 17.14 -1.33
C ASP A 154 13.76 16.00 -2.13
N SER A 155 13.32 16.31 -3.35
CA SER A 155 12.30 15.56 -4.09
C SER A 155 12.64 14.11 -4.46
N ASP A 156 13.79 13.59 -4.01
CA ASP A 156 14.33 12.30 -4.42
C ASP A 156 14.72 11.34 -3.27
N ASP A 157 14.88 11.82 -2.02
CA ASP A 157 15.32 10.93 -0.93
C ASP A 157 14.14 10.31 -0.16
N PHE A 158 13.46 9.37 -0.83
CA PHE A 158 12.55 8.42 -0.16
C PHE A 158 13.32 7.19 0.36
N GLY A 159 14.53 7.38 0.88
CA GLY A 159 15.33 6.30 1.50
C GLY A 159 14.60 5.67 2.69
N ARG A 160 14.69 4.34 2.82
CA ARG A 160 14.06 3.61 3.93
C ARG A 160 14.79 3.93 5.24
N SER A 161 14.06 4.47 6.22
CA SER A 161 14.61 4.86 7.53
C SER A 161 14.23 3.87 8.64
N LYS A 162 14.99 3.87 9.75
CA LYS A 162 14.64 3.08 10.95
C LYS A 162 13.31 3.52 11.57
N LEU A 163 12.97 4.80 11.44
CA LEU A 163 11.69 5.36 11.89
C LEU A 163 10.53 4.77 11.09
N ALA A 164 10.68 4.70 9.77
CA ALA A 164 9.71 4.03 8.89
C ALA A 164 9.49 2.57 9.30
N GLU A 165 10.57 1.80 9.52
CA GLU A 165 10.45 0.40 9.98
C GLU A 165 9.75 0.28 11.35
N GLY A 166 10.10 1.17 12.29
CA GLY A 166 9.44 1.25 13.60
C GLY A 166 7.94 1.54 13.48
N LEU A 167 7.57 2.49 12.64
CA LEU A 167 6.18 2.87 12.41
C LEU A 167 5.41 1.77 11.68
N SER A 168 5.96 1.20 10.61
CA SER A 168 5.39 0.05 9.90
C SER A 168 5.04 -1.08 10.86
N ARG A 169 5.97 -1.47 11.75
CA ARG A 169 5.72 -2.54 12.73
C ARG A 169 4.59 -2.19 13.70
N LYS A 170 4.53 -0.94 14.19
CA LYS A 170 3.43 -0.49 15.07
C LYS A 170 2.10 -0.52 14.32
N ALA A 171 2.07 0.00 13.09
CA ALA A 171 0.88 0.03 12.24
C ALA A 171 0.35 -1.38 11.93
N ILE A 172 1.23 -2.27 11.50
CA ILE A 172 0.91 -3.67 11.20
C ILE A 172 0.38 -4.38 12.46
N ARG A 173 1.05 -4.23 13.62
CA ARG A 173 0.58 -4.85 14.87
C ARG A 173 -0.79 -4.33 15.29
N ALA A 174 -1.02 -3.03 15.19
CA ALA A 174 -2.31 -2.43 15.49
C ALA A 174 -3.41 -3.01 14.58
N LEU A 175 -3.18 -3.04 13.26
CA LEU A 175 -4.11 -3.63 12.30
C LEU A 175 -4.44 -5.09 12.62
N ILE A 176 -3.43 -5.91 12.88
CA ILE A 176 -3.62 -7.33 13.23
C ILE A 176 -4.40 -7.48 14.54
N SER A 177 -4.06 -6.71 15.57
CA SER A 177 -4.76 -6.75 16.86
C SER A 177 -6.24 -6.36 16.77
N LYS A 178 -6.59 -5.57 15.75
CA LYS A 178 -7.95 -5.15 15.44
C LYS A 178 -8.66 -6.07 14.46
N GLY A 179 -8.09 -7.24 14.17
CA GLY A 179 -8.75 -8.26 13.36
C GLY A 179 -8.59 -8.07 11.84
N ALA A 180 -7.63 -7.26 11.38
CA ALA A 180 -7.33 -7.19 9.95
C ALA A 180 -6.99 -8.59 9.40
N GLY A 181 -7.75 -9.06 8.41
CA GLY A 181 -7.59 -10.39 7.82
C GLY A 181 -8.24 -11.53 8.59
N SER A 182 -9.08 -11.25 9.60
CA SER A 182 -9.84 -12.27 10.35
C SER A 182 -11.01 -12.87 9.56
N VAL A 183 -11.49 -12.17 8.53
CA VAL A 183 -12.63 -12.57 7.72
C VAL A 183 -12.15 -13.24 6.43
N ASN A 184 -12.58 -14.49 6.22
CA ASN A 184 -12.34 -15.20 4.97
C ASN A 184 -13.44 -14.85 3.98
N TYR A 185 -13.11 -14.07 2.95
CA TYR A 185 -14.02 -13.81 1.85
C TYR A 185 -13.73 -14.75 0.66
N PRO A 186 -14.73 -15.50 0.15
CA PRO A 186 -14.50 -16.51 -0.88
C PRO A 186 -14.42 -15.96 -2.32
N GLY A 187 -14.47 -14.64 -2.52
CA GLY A 187 -14.51 -14.03 -3.85
C GLY A 187 -13.33 -13.10 -4.17
N PRO A 188 -13.14 -12.74 -5.46
CA PRO A 188 -12.06 -11.86 -5.87
C PRO A 188 -12.25 -10.44 -5.31
N LEU A 189 -11.27 -9.96 -4.56
CA LEU A 189 -11.23 -8.62 -3.96
C LEU A 189 -10.29 -7.71 -4.74
N LYS A 190 -10.63 -6.41 -4.82
CA LYS A 190 -9.76 -5.36 -5.34
C LYS A 190 -9.44 -4.37 -4.24
N LEU A 191 -8.17 -4.02 -4.13
CA LEU A 191 -7.70 -2.93 -3.26
C LEU A 191 -7.73 -1.60 -4.02
N PHE A 192 -8.44 -0.62 -3.47
CA PHE A 192 -8.51 0.75 -3.97
C PHE A 192 -7.82 1.68 -2.98
N LEU A 193 -6.93 2.54 -3.47
CA LEU A 193 -6.23 3.55 -2.68
C LEU A 193 -6.87 4.91 -2.98
N LEU A 194 -7.41 5.57 -1.95
CA LEU A 194 -8.05 6.87 -2.07
C LEU A 194 -7.35 7.89 -1.16
N PHE A 195 -6.72 8.86 -1.80
CA PHE A 195 -6.04 9.95 -1.12
C PHE A 195 -6.97 11.14 -0.94
N LYS A 196 -7.00 11.71 0.27
CA LYS A 196 -7.59 13.02 0.49
C LYS A 196 -6.59 14.07 0.01
N ALA A 197 -7.02 14.92 -0.91
CA ALA A 197 -6.22 15.98 -1.50
C ALA A 197 -7.00 17.31 -1.52
N PRO A 198 -6.31 18.47 -1.46
CA PRO A 198 -6.93 19.77 -1.71
C PRO A 198 -7.61 19.81 -3.08
N SER A 199 -8.67 20.61 -3.20
CA SER A 199 -9.41 20.77 -4.48
C SER A 199 -8.57 21.40 -5.60
N SER A 200 -7.48 22.09 -5.25
CA SER A 200 -6.50 22.67 -6.18
C SER A 200 -5.53 21.64 -6.77
N PHE A 201 -5.45 20.43 -6.21
CA PHE A 201 -4.55 19.39 -6.70
C PHE A 201 -5.05 18.84 -8.05
N ASN A 202 -4.26 19.03 -9.11
CA ASN A 202 -4.63 18.64 -10.47
C ASN A 202 -3.51 17.78 -11.11
N GLN A 203 -3.50 16.49 -10.78
CA GLN A 203 -2.53 15.50 -11.27
C GLN A 203 -3.26 14.36 -12.01
N PRO A 204 -3.62 14.56 -13.29
CA PRO A 204 -4.47 13.64 -14.03
C PRO A 204 -3.80 12.32 -14.42
N LEU A 205 -2.46 12.23 -14.40
CA LEU A 205 -1.72 11.06 -14.89
C LEU A 205 -1.79 9.84 -13.96
N HIS A 206 -1.99 10.06 -12.66
CA HIS A 206 -1.90 9.00 -11.64
C HIS A 206 -3.20 8.79 -10.87
N PHE A 207 -4.08 9.79 -10.85
CA PHE A 207 -5.28 9.78 -10.02
C PHE A 207 -6.50 10.20 -10.82
N LEU A 208 -7.61 9.52 -10.54
CA LEU A 208 -8.93 9.92 -11.01
C LEU A 208 -9.61 10.72 -9.90
N PRO A 209 -9.92 12.02 -10.10
CA PRO A 209 -10.64 12.81 -9.11
C PRO A 209 -11.98 12.16 -8.75
N LYS A 210 -12.25 12.03 -7.45
CA LYS A 210 -13.51 11.47 -6.92
C LYS A 210 -14.24 12.53 -6.09
N ARG A 211 -14.71 13.59 -6.76
CA ARG A 211 -15.54 14.62 -6.12
C ARG A 211 -16.80 13.97 -5.53
N ASP A 212 -17.18 14.39 -4.33
CA ASP A 212 -18.34 13.89 -3.58
C ASP A 212 -18.33 12.39 -3.26
N PHE A 213 -17.16 11.76 -3.28
CA PHE A 213 -17.04 10.34 -2.97
C PHE A 213 -17.43 10.04 -1.54
N ARG A 214 -18.44 9.17 -1.41
CA ARG A 214 -18.87 8.56 -0.16
C ARG A 214 -19.09 7.09 -0.45
N TYR A 215 -18.41 6.22 0.29
CA TYR A 215 -18.71 4.79 0.23
C TYR A 215 -20.07 4.53 0.91
N HIS A 216 -20.79 3.51 0.43
CA HIS A 216 -22.12 3.20 0.92
C HIS A 216 -22.09 2.70 2.37
N LYS A 217 -22.89 3.26 3.28
CA LYS A 217 -22.84 2.96 4.73
C LYS A 217 -23.18 1.52 5.12
N GLN A 218 -23.76 0.71 4.23
CA GLN A 218 -23.94 -0.74 4.46
C GLN A 218 -22.62 -1.53 4.31
N VAL A 219 -21.50 -0.96 4.75
CA VAL A 219 -20.25 -1.71 4.88
C VAL A 219 -20.41 -2.58 6.12
N ASN A 220 -20.77 -3.84 5.92
CA ASN A 220 -21.10 -4.74 7.01
C ASN A 220 -19.89 -5.23 7.82
N HIS A 221 -18.64 -4.84 7.49
CA HIS A 221 -17.45 -5.36 8.18
C HIS A 221 -16.34 -4.30 8.33
N ASP A 222 -15.92 -4.11 9.59
CA ASP A 222 -14.68 -3.53 10.10
C ASP A 222 -14.11 -2.32 9.35
N ILE A 223 -14.50 -1.11 9.78
CA ILE A 223 -13.76 0.10 9.49
C ILE A 223 -12.67 0.25 10.54
N LEU A 224 -11.40 0.07 10.15
CA LEU A 224 -10.27 0.21 11.07
C LEU A 224 -9.59 1.56 10.85
N HIS A 225 -9.62 2.39 11.89
CA HIS A 225 -8.93 3.67 11.88
C HIS A 225 -7.57 3.54 12.56
N LEU A 226 -6.52 3.92 11.85
CA LEU A 226 -5.19 4.09 12.40
C LEU A 226 -4.82 5.56 12.35
N TRP A 227 -4.46 6.12 13.50
CA TRP A 227 -3.99 7.49 13.60
C TRP A 227 -2.52 7.52 13.97
N CYS A 228 -1.70 8.14 13.12
CA CYS A 228 -0.30 8.42 13.38
C CYS A 228 -0.18 9.87 13.86
N TYR A 229 0.02 10.07 15.17
CA TYR A 229 0.18 11.39 15.77
C TYR A 229 1.63 11.72 16.10
N CYS A 230 2.03 12.92 15.69
CA CYS A 230 3.18 13.66 16.17
C CYS A 230 2.80 14.38 17.46
N PHE A 231 3.43 14.03 18.57
CA PHE A 231 3.34 14.81 19.81
C PHE A 231 4.60 15.63 19.99
N ASN A 232 4.45 16.94 20.23
CA ASN A 232 5.56 17.77 20.67
C ASN A 232 6.02 17.24 22.03
N VAL A 233 7.26 16.79 22.10
CA VAL A 233 7.95 16.59 23.37
C VAL A 233 8.35 18.00 23.85
N SER A 234 7.37 18.75 24.34
CA SER A 234 7.63 19.96 25.11
C SER A 234 8.05 19.51 26.51
N GLY A 235 9.31 19.12 26.64
CA GLY A 235 9.94 18.78 27.91
C GLY A 235 11.01 19.81 28.24
N GLU A 236 10.71 20.59 29.28
CA GLU A 236 11.58 21.48 30.10
C GLU A 236 12.04 22.82 29.50
#